data_AF-A0A2V7WS66-F1
#
_entry.id   AF-A0A2V7WS66-F1
#
_cell.length_a   1.000
_cell.length_b   1.000
_cell.length_c   1.000
_cell.angle_alpha   90.00
_cell.angle_beta   90.00
_cell.angle_gamma   90.00
#
_symmetry.space_group_name_H-M   'P 1'
#
loop_
_entity.id
_entity.type
_entity.pdbx_description
1 polymer ?
#
loop_
_entity_poly.entity_id
_entity_poly.type
_entity_poly.pdbx_seq_one_letter_code
_entity_poly.pdbx_strand_id
1 'polypeptide(L)'
;NANDKGLGLLFTGGNGTGKTHLAVAVLRELAETHGVRGQFWDYHELMREIRNSYNPATAITEYELLEPVIDLELLLLDDLGAWKMTDWMNDTLFYILNRRYLARRPTLITTNYPDRELSAREIMDADSTVRREYLVDRIGHRLRSRLLEACTVVRLDGPDRRQVALQASNQRLLL
;
A
#
# COMPACT_ATOMS: atom_id res chain seq x y z
N ASN A 1 -16.39 -8.33 -18.69
CA ASN A 1 -17.42 -7.84 -17.76
C ASN A 1 -16.97 -6.53 -17.15
N ALA A 2 -17.75 -5.46 -17.28
CA ALA A 2 -17.38 -4.10 -16.86
C ALA A 2 -17.41 -3.86 -15.33
N ASN A 3 -17.56 -4.91 -14.53
CA ASN A 3 -17.73 -4.86 -13.07
C ASN A 3 -16.48 -5.28 -12.28
N ASP A 4 -15.33 -5.43 -12.95
CA ASP A 4 -14.12 -6.03 -12.35
C ASP A 4 -13.09 -4.98 -11.87
N LYS A 5 -13.37 -3.68 -12.03
CA LYS A 5 -12.53 -2.61 -11.50
C LYS A 5 -12.76 -2.47 -9.99
N GLY A 6 -11.67 -2.33 -9.23
CA GLY A 6 -11.76 -1.95 -7.81
C GLY A 6 -12.10 -3.08 -6.84
N LEU A 7 -11.57 -4.29 -7.08
CA LEU A 7 -11.59 -5.38 -6.09
C LEU A 7 -10.96 -4.97 -4.76
N GLY A 8 -9.94 -4.09 -4.78
CA GLY A 8 -9.25 -3.56 -3.62
C GLY A 8 -9.54 -2.10 -3.33
N LEU A 9 -8.90 -1.57 -2.28
CA LEU A 9 -8.92 -0.14 -1.93
C LEU A 9 -7.50 0.38 -1.82
N LEU A 10 -7.24 1.55 -2.42
CA LEU A 10 -5.99 2.29 -2.28
C LEU A 10 -6.26 3.56 -1.46
N PHE A 11 -5.89 3.54 -0.19
CA PHE A 11 -5.99 4.67 0.72
C PHE A 11 -4.79 5.62 0.51
N THR A 12 -5.06 6.87 0.13
CA THR A 12 -4.03 7.88 -0.13
C THR A 12 -4.27 9.14 0.70
N GLY A 13 -3.21 9.88 1.03
CA GLY A 13 -3.33 11.11 1.84
C GLY A 13 -2.10 11.36 2.71
N GLY A 14 -2.02 12.55 3.32
CA GLY A 14 -0.86 12.96 4.13
C GLY A 14 -0.61 12.13 5.40
N ASN A 15 0.50 12.38 6.08
CA ASN A 15 0.84 11.69 7.32
C ASN A 15 -0.23 11.91 8.40
N GLY A 16 -0.54 10.87 9.16
CA GLY A 16 -1.46 10.96 10.30
C GLY A 16 -2.94 11.20 9.95
N THR A 17 -3.35 11.13 8.68
CA THR A 17 -4.76 11.29 8.27
C THR A 17 -5.66 10.10 8.59
N GLY A 18 -5.07 8.98 9.05
CA GLY A 18 -5.81 7.78 9.50
C GLY A 18 -5.95 6.67 8.46
N LYS A 19 -5.15 6.66 7.38
CA LYS A 19 -5.19 5.62 6.33
C LYS A 19 -5.06 4.20 6.87
N THR A 20 -3.98 3.91 7.60
CA THR A 20 -3.75 2.61 8.24
C THR A 20 -4.88 2.26 9.19
N HIS A 21 -5.36 3.22 9.98
CA HIS A 21 -6.43 3.00 10.94
C HIS A 21 -7.74 2.59 10.24
N LEU A 22 -8.13 3.31 9.18
CA LEU A 22 -9.31 2.99 8.39
C LEU A 22 -9.15 1.65 7.67
N ALA A 23 -7.99 1.38 7.07
CA ALA A 23 -7.74 0.12 6.38
C ALA A 23 -7.81 -1.09 7.34
N VAL A 24 -7.23 -0.96 8.55
CA VAL A 24 -7.33 -1.98 9.60
C VAL A 24 -8.77 -2.12 10.12
N ALA A 25 -9.52 -1.03 10.23
CA ALA A 25 -10.93 -1.09 10.60
C ALA A 25 -11.75 -1.89 9.56
N VAL A 26 -11.52 -1.67 8.25
CA VAL A 26 -12.14 -2.47 7.19
C VAL A 26 -11.74 -3.94 7.30
N LEU A 27 -10.45 -4.24 7.49
CA LEU A 27 -9.96 -5.61 7.67
C LEU A 27 -10.63 -6.31 8.86
N ARG A 28 -10.72 -5.63 10.01
CA ARG A 28 -11.36 -6.15 11.22
C ARG A 28 -12.85 -6.37 11.04
N GLU A 29 -13.56 -5.40 10.49
CA GLU A 29 -15.00 -5.50 10.24
C GLU A 29 -15.29 -6.72 9.37
N LEU A 30 -14.55 -6.92 8.28
CA LEU A 30 -14.71 -8.07 7.39
C LEU A 30 -14.39 -9.41 8.08
N ALA A 31 -13.38 -9.44 8.94
CA ALA A 31 -13.04 -10.63 9.72
C ALA A 31 -14.15 -10.97 10.73
N GLU A 32 -14.65 -9.97 11.44
CA GLU A 32 -15.63 -10.14 12.54
C GLU A 32 -17.05 -10.43 12.03
N THR A 33 -17.48 -9.75 10.96
CA THR A 33 -18.85 -9.86 10.45
C THR A 33 -19.02 -10.90 9.33
N HIS A 34 -17.97 -11.17 8.58
CA HIS A 34 -18.01 -12.09 7.43
C HIS A 34 -17.04 -13.27 7.53
N GLY A 35 -16.23 -13.35 8.59
CA GLY A 35 -15.28 -14.46 8.79
C GLY A 35 -14.11 -14.46 7.80
N VAL A 36 -13.85 -13.34 7.12
CA VAL A 36 -12.78 -13.23 6.13
C VAL A 36 -11.42 -13.38 6.78
N ARG A 37 -10.58 -14.27 6.25
CA ARG A 37 -9.20 -14.47 6.73
C ARG A 37 -8.24 -13.56 5.97
N GLY A 38 -7.97 -12.39 6.57
CA GLY A 38 -6.98 -11.47 6.05
C GLY A 38 -5.74 -11.31 6.91
N GLN A 39 -4.65 -10.80 6.31
CA GLN A 39 -3.43 -10.44 7.02
C GLN A 39 -3.06 -8.98 6.75
N PHE A 40 -2.48 -8.36 7.78
CA PHE A 40 -1.87 -7.04 7.74
C PHE A 40 -0.36 -7.20 7.63
N TRP A 41 0.24 -6.47 6.69
CA TRP A 41 1.68 -6.39 6.52
C TRP A 41 2.11 -4.94 6.32
N ASP A 42 3.16 -4.52 7.04
CA ASP A 42 4.01 -3.43 6.54
C ASP A 42 4.70 -3.89 5.25
N TYR A 43 4.70 -3.05 4.22
CA TYR A 43 5.27 -3.41 2.93
C TYR A 43 6.75 -3.79 3.01
N HIS A 44 7.55 -3.06 3.77
CA HIS A 44 8.99 -3.32 3.89
C HIS A 44 9.27 -4.60 4.63
N GLU A 45 8.51 -4.85 5.70
CA GLU A 45 8.59 -6.09 6.45
C GLU A 45 8.23 -7.29 5.58
N LEU A 46 7.15 -7.22 4.80
CA LEU A 46 6.77 -8.28 3.87
C LEU A 46 7.88 -8.58 2.86
N MET A 47 8.47 -7.54 2.23
CA MET A 47 9.57 -7.72 1.29
C MET A 47 10.82 -8.31 1.96
N ARG A 48 11.08 -7.95 3.22
CA ARG A 48 12.20 -8.50 4.00
C ARG A 48 11.97 -9.97 4.34
N GLU A 49 10.78 -10.34 4.80
CA GLU A 49 10.42 -11.73 5.11
C GLU A 49 10.50 -12.61 3.87
N ILE A 50 9.94 -12.14 2.75
CA ILE A 50 10.06 -12.80 1.45
C ILE A 50 11.55 -13.00 1.12
N ARG A 51 12.36 -11.94 1.15
CA ARG A 51 13.81 -12.04 0.85
C ARG A 51 14.57 -12.99 1.77
N ASN A 52 14.23 -13.03 3.05
CA ASN A 52 14.88 -13.90 4.02
C ASN A 52 14.49 -15.37 3.82
N SER A 53 13.30 -15.64 3.27
CA SER A 53 12.82 -16.99 2.99
C SER A 53 13.52 -17.65 1.79
N TYR A 54 14.26 -16.90 0.98
CA TYR A 54 15.05 -17.49 -0.12
C TYR A 54 16.24 -18.24 0.44
N ASN A 55 16.17 -19.55 0.31
CA ASN A 55 17.32 -20.41 0.52
C ASN A 55 17.79 -20.96 -0.83
N PRO A 56 18.95 -20.52 -1.35
CA PRO A 56 19.49 -21.03 -2.61
C PRO A 56 19.84 -22.52 -2.56
N ALA A 57 19.89 -23.13 -1.37
CA ALA A 57 20.10 -24.56 -1.19
C ALA A 57 18.81 -25.40 -1.24
N THR A 58 17.62 -24.76 -1.26
CA THR A 58 16.34 -25.46 -1.39
C THR A 58 15.84 -25.42 -2.83
N ALA A 59 15.19 -26.50 -3.28
CA ALA A 59 14.57 -26.57 -4.60
C ALA A 59 13.25 -25.77 -4.73
N ILE A 60 12.84 -25.11 -3.64
CA ILE A 60 11.61 -24.30 -3.61
C ILE A 60 11.85 -23.06 -4.45
N THR A 61 10.97 -22.80 -5.40
CA THR A 61 11.06 -21.62 -6.25
C THR A 61 10.68 -20.36 -5.49
N GLU A 62 11.25 -19.22 -5.88
CA GLU A 62 10.81 -17.87 -5.48
C GLU A 62 9.28 -17.75 -5.41
N TYR A 63 8.60 -18.30 -6.41
CA TYR A 63 7.15 -18.20 -6.57
C TYR A 63 6.36 -19.01 -5.54
N GLU A 64 6.84 -20.19 -5.15
CA GLU A 64 6.21 -21.03 -4.13
C GLU A 64 6.27 -20.35 -2.75
N LEU A 65 7.32 -19.57 -2.47
CA LEU A 65 7.45 -18.78 -1.24
C LEU A 65 6.43 -17.64 -1.17
N LEU A 66 5.92 -17.18 -2.31
CA LEU A 66 4.92 -16.10 -2.39
C LEU A 66 3.48 -16.60 -2.26
N GLU A 67 3.22 -17.90 -2.47
CA GLU A 67 1.88 -18.46 -2.44
C GLU A 67 1.11 -18.15 -1.15
N PRO A 68 1.68 -18.24 0.05
CA PRO A 68 0.96 -17.92 1.29
C PRO A 68 0.39 -16.49 1.32
N VAL A 69 1.06 -15.54 0.67
CA VAL A 69 0.65 -14.13 0.59
C VAL A 69 -0.33 -13.90 -0.56
N ILE A 70 -0.10 -14.58 -1.69
CA ILE A 70 -1.00 -14.55 -2.85
C ILE A 70 -2.35 -15.21 -2.52
N ASP A 71 -2.35 -16.19 -1.61
CA ASP A 71 -3.51 -17.00 -1.28
C ASP A 71 -4.47 -16.44 -0.25
N LEU A 72 -4.06 -15.38 0.44
CA LEU A 72 -4.90 -14.70 1.44
C LEU A 72 -6.22 -14.21 0.83
N GLU A 73 -7.33 -14.48 1.53
CA GLU A 73 -8.66 -13.99 1.14
C GLU A 73 -8.67 -12.46 1.08
N LEU A 74 -7.96 -11.80 2.00
CA LEU A 74 -7.76 -10.35 2.02
C LEU A 74 -6.32 -10.01 2.46
N LEU A 75 -5.65 -9.16 1.71
CA LEU A 75 -4.32 -8.66 2.08
C LEU A 75 -4.42 -7.17 2.36
N LEU A 76 -3.90 -6.72 3.49
CA LEU A 76 -3.64 -5.32 3.77
C LEU A 76 -2.14 -5.05 3.73
N LEU A 77 -1.73 -4.14 2.85
CA LEU A 77 -0.36 -3.73 2.65
C LEU A 77 -0.19 -2.25 3.02
N ASP A 78 0.52 -1.98 4.10
CA ASP A 78 0.68 -0.63 4.66
C ASP A 78 1.93 0.08 4.11
N ASP A 79 1.86 1.41 4.04
CA ASP A 79 2.97 2.33 3.73
C ASP A 79 3.72 2.05 2.40
N LEU A 80 2.96 1.74 1.35
CA LEU A 80 3.50 1.58 0.00
C LEU A 80 4.19 2.87 -0.49
N GLY A 81 5.42 2.73 -0.98
CA GLY A 81 6.23 3.83 -1.51
C GLY A 81 6.94 4.67 -0.46
N ALA A 82 6.81 4.34 0.84
CA ALA A 82 7.53 5.04 1.91
C ALA A 82 9.06 5.05 1.69
N TRP A 83 9.60 4.01 1.06
CA TRP A 83 10.98 3.94 0.64
C TRP A 83 11.08 3.71 -0.87
N LYS A 84 12.22 4.08 -1.44
CA LYS A 84 12.51 3.84 -2.86
C LYS A 84 12.59 2.32 -3.12
N MET A 85 11.74 1.83 -4.00
CA MET A 85 11.71 0.41 -4.35
C MET A 85 12.92 0.03 -5.22
N THR A 86 13.51 -1.13 -4.98
CA THR A 86 14.43 -1.77 -5.93
C THR A 86 13.66 -2.43 -7.06
N ASP A 87 14.32 -2.76 -8.18
CA ASP A 87 13.67 -3.46 -9.30
C ASP A 87 13.05 -4.79 -8.84
N TRP A 88 13.79 -5.58 -8.05
CA TRP A 88 13.28 -6.83 -7.45
C TRP A 88 12.03 -6.60 -6.59
N MET A 89 12.01 -5.56 -5.76
CA MET A 89 10.85 -5.19 -4.94
C MET A 89 9.63 -4.83 -5.81
N ASN A 90 9.87 -4.13 -6.92
CA ASN A 90 8.84 -3.74 -7.87
C ASN A 90 8.23 -4.96 -8.57
N ASP A 91 9.08 -5.84 -9.10
CA ASP A 91 8.66 -7.05 -9.81
C ASP A 91 7.95 -8.04 -8.88
N THR A 92 8.45 -8.22 -7.66
CA THR A 92 7.81 -9.06 -6.63
C THR A 92 6.41 -8.54 -6.29
N LEU A 93 6.28 -7.24 -6.02
CA LEU A 93 4.97 -6.65 -5.70
C LEU A 93 4.02 -6.70 -6.90
N PHE A 94 4.53 -6.41 -8.11
CA PHE A 94 3.72 -6.54 -9.32
C PHE A 94 3.20 -7.96 -9.50
N TYR A 95 4.05 -8.96 -9.27
CA TYR A 95 3.66 -10.36 -9.36
C TYR A 95 2.57 -10.72 -8.35
N ILE A 96 2.75 -10.35 -7.07
CA ILE A 96 1.76 -10.58 -6.01
C ILE A 96 0.41 -9.95 -6.39
N LEU A 97 0.40 -8.66 -6.73
CA LEU A 97 -0.82 -7.94 -7.06
C LEU A 97 -1.50 -8.47 -8.33
N ASN A 98 -0.72 -8.83 -9.35
CA ASN A 98 -1.24 -9.41 -10.58
C ASN A 98 -1.90 -10.77 -10.32
N ARG A 99 -1.25 -11.66 -9.56
CA ARG A 99 -1.81 -12.98 -9.21
C ARG A 99 -3.07 -12.84 -8.36
N ARG A 100 -3.06 -11.96 -7.36
CA ARG A 100 -4.23 -11.67 -6.51
C ARG A 100 -5.39 -11.11 -7.33
N TYR A 101 -5.13 -10.15 -8.22
CA TYR A 101 -6.14 -9.59 -9.13
C TYR A 101 -6.78 -10.66 -10.03
N LEU A 102 -5.96 -11.49 -10.69
CA LEU A 102 -6.45 -12.57 -11.55
C LEU A 102 -7.26 -13.61 -10.78
N ALA A 103 -6.89 -13.88 -9.52
CA ALA A 103 -7.63 -14.75 -8.60
C ALA A 103 -8.83 -14.07 -7.92
N ARG A 104 -9.14 -12.81 -8.27
CA ARG A 104 -10.19 -11.98 -7.65
C ARG A 104 -10.05 -11.83 -6.13
N ARG A 105 -8.82 -11.80 -5.63
CA ARG A 105 -8.51 -11.61 -4.21
C ARG A 105 -8.28 -10.13 -3.91
N PRO A 106 -9.13 -9.49 -3.09
CA PRO A 106 -9.03 -8.07 -2.76
C PRO A 106 -7.71 -7.75 -2.03
N THR A 107 -7.20 -6.55 -2.25
CA THR A 107 -6.03 -6.01 -1.56
C THR A 107 -6.31 -4.59 -1.09
N LEU A 108 -6.12 -4.32 0.20
CA LEU A 108 -6.15 -3.00 0.81
C LEU A 108 -4.72 -2.47 0.84
N ILE A 109 -4.53 -1.23 0.40
CA ILE A 109 -3.19 -0.64 0.29
C ILE A 109 -3.25 0.76 0.86
N THR A 110 -2.25 1.16 1.65
CA THR A 110 -2.10 2.54 2.08
C THR A 110 -0.84 3.16 1.48
N THR A 111 -0.88 4.46 1.22
CA THR A 111 0.31 5.22 0.78
C THR A 111 0.20 6.68 1.20
N ASN A 112 1.34 7.28 1.56
CA ASN A 112 1.45 8.71 1.83
C ASN A 112 1.60 9.55 0.55
N TYR A 113 1.75 8.90 -0.61
CA TYR A 113 2.01 9.57 -1.88
C TYR A 113 0.71 9.73 -2.68
N PRO A 114 0.37 10.95 -3.11
CA PRO A 114 -0.80 11.15 -3.95
C PRO A 114 -0.60 10.45 -5.30
N ASP A 115 -1.69 9.91 -5.83
CA ASP A 115 -1.75 9.52 -7.23
C ASP A 115 -2.06 10.75 -8.09
N ARG A 116 -1.13 11.12 -8.98
CA ARG A 116 -1.37 12.13 -10.01
C ARG A 116 -0.49 11.84 -11.22
N GLU A 117 -1.03 12.07 -12.41
CA GLU A 117 -0.20 12.27 -13.60
C GLU A 117 0.39 13.68 -13.54
N LEU A 118 1.73 13.76 -13.47
CA LEU A 118 2.45 15.01 -13.62
C LEU A 118 2.03 15.66 -14.94
N SER A 119 1.49 16.87 -14.89
CA SER A 119 1.27 17.63 -16.11
C SER A 119 2.62 18.09 -16.68
N ALA A 120 2.74 18.21 -18.00
CA ALA A 120 3.97 18.67 -18.66
C ALA A 120 4.49 20.01 -18.09
N ARG A 121 3.59 20.87 -17.57
CA ARG A 121 3.94 22.15 -16.93
C ARG A 121 4.67 21.98 -15.60
N GLU A 122 4.32 20.96 -14.81
CA GLU A 122 4.93 20.71 -13.49
C GLU A 122 6.31 20.05 -13.59
N ILE A 123 6.61 19.42 -14.73
CA ILE A 123 7.95 18.90 -15.04
C ILE A 123 8.92 20.06 -15.33
N MET A 124 8.40 21.17 -15.88
CA MET A 124 9.20 22.34 -16.29
C MET A 124 9.45 23.32 -15.13
N ASP A 125 8.56 23.39 -14.12
CA ASP A 125 8.71 24.20 -12.90
C ASP A 125 9.58 23.54 -11.81
N ALA A 126 10.64 22.83 -12.21
CA ALA A 126 11.55 22.10 -11.31
C ALA A 126 12.42 22.99 -10.40
N ASP A 127 12.15 24.31 -10.35
CA ASP A 127 12.86 25.31 -9.54
C ASP A 127 12.16 25.61 -8.20
N SER A 128 11.39 24.65 -7.65
CA SER A 128 10.93 24.72 -6.27
C SER A 128 11.64 23.67 -5.42
N THR A 129 12.29 24.14 -4.36
CA THR A 129 13.16 23.42 -3.41
C THR A 129 12.51 22.25 -2.65
N VAL A 130 11.26 21.88 -2.96
CA VAL A 130 10.61 20.66 -2.46
C VAL A 130 9.82 20.03 -3.60
N ARG A 131 10.47 19.16 -4.38
CA ARG A 131 9.78 18.35 -5.39
C ARG A 131 8.78 17.46 -4.66
N ARG A 132 7.48 17.69 -4.83
CA ARG A 132 6.44 16.78 -4.34
C ARG A 132 6.59 15.47 -5.10
N GLU A 133 6.94 14.41 -4.40
CA GLU A 133 6.96 13.06 -4.97
C GLU A 133 5.55 12.50 -5.06
N TYR A 134 5.25 11.84 -6.17
CA TYR A 134 4.00 11.14 -6.41
C TYR A 134 4.20 9.63 -6.31
N LEU A 135 3.09 8.89 -6.21
CA LEU A 135 3.16 7.43 -6.10
C LEU A 135 3.94 6.82 -7.28
N VAL A 136 3.73 7.34 -8.49
CA VAL A 136 4.43 6.89 -9.71
C VAL A 136 5.95 7.02 -9.62
N ASP A 137 6.46 8.03 -8.91
CA ASP A 137 7.90 8.25 -8.75
C ASP A 137 8.53 7.20 -7.81
N ARG A 138 7.71 6.61 -6.94
CA ARG A 138 8.14 5.59 -5.96
C ARG A 138 8.00 4.17 -6.50
N ILE A 139 6.97 3.92 -7.31
CA ILE A 139 6.58 2.56 -7.73
C ILE A 139 6.63 2.33 -9.25
N GLY A 140 6.90 3.35 -10.05
CA GLY A 140 6.91 3.27 -11.51
C GLY A 140 5.52 3.14 -12.16
N HIS A 141 5.49 3.35 -13.47
CA HIS A 141 4.24 3.40 -14.25
C HIS A 141 3.49 2.06 -14.30
N ARG A 142 4.22 0.95 -14.41
CA ARG A 142 3.64 -0.38 -14.56
C ARG A 142 2.82 -0.79 -13.32
N LEU A 143 3.42 -0.61 -12.14
CA LEU A 143 2.77 -0.96 -10.88
C LEU A 143 1.62 0.00 -10.57
N ARG A 144 1.80 1.32 -10.83
CA ARG A 144 0.71 2.30 -10.75
C ARG A 144 -0.49 1.88 -11.60
N SER A 145 -0.28 1.59 -12.88
CA SER A 145 -1.35 1.20 -13.79
C SER A 145 -2.14 0.01 -13.24
N ARG A 146 -1.43 -1.01 -12.75
CA ARG A 146 -2.07 -2.18 -12.14
C ARG A 146 -2.83 -1.85 -10.86
N LEU A 147 -2.29 -0.99 -9.99
CA LEU A 147 -2.97 -0.57 -8.77
C LEU A 147 -4.28 0.15 -9.06
N LEU A 148 -4.28 1.09 -10.02
CA LEU A 148 -5.48 1.85 -10.37
C LEU A 148 -6.54 1.02 -11.12
N GLU A 149 -6.13 -0.08 -11.74
CA GLU A 149 -7.06 -1.08 -12.27
C GLU A 149 -7.66 -1.94 -11.14
N ALA A 150 -6.81 -2.42 -10.24
CA ALA A 150 -7.19 -3.37 -9.19
C ALA A 150 -7.92 -2.71 -8.01
N CYS A 151 -7.71 -1.43 -7.74
CA CYS A 151 -8.18 -0.75 -6.53
C CYS A 151 -9.01 0.50 -6.82
N THR A 152 -10.04 0.71 -6.00
CA THR A 152 -10.72 1.99 -5.89
C THR A 152 -9.90 2.93 -5.00
N VAL A 153 -9.63 4.15 -5.46
CA VAL A 153 -8.85 5.13 -4.70
C VAL A 153 -9.73 5.81 -3.65
N VAL A 154 -9.30 5.76 -2.40
CA VAL A 154 -9.94 6.43 -1.27
C VAL A 154 -8.99 7.50 -0.74
N ARG A 155 -9.34 8.77 -0.90
CA ARG A 155 -8.52 9.90 -0.46
C ARG A 155 -8.90 10.29 0.97
N LEU A 156 -7.90 10.40 1.84
CA LEU A 156 -8.04 10.83 3.23
C LEU A 156 -7.28 12.13 3.44
N ASP A 157 -8.05 13.20 3.56
CA ASP A 157 -7.56 14.53 3.90
C ASP A 157 -7.83 14.83 5.38
N GLY A 158 -7.00 15.68 5.96
CA GLY A 158 -7.15 16.12 7.35
C GLY A 158 -5.83 16.46 8.03
N PRO A 159 -5.88 16.99 9.26
CA PRO A 159 -4.70 17.25 10.05
C PRO A 159 -4.01 15.94 10.47
N ASP A 160 -2.71 16.01 10.77
CA ASP A 160 -1.99 14.90 11.36
C ASP A 160 -2.53 14.63 12.79
N ARG A 161 -3.37 13.60 12.91
CA ARG A 161 -3.97 13.23 14.20
C ARG A 161 -2.94 12.72 15.21
N ARG A 162 -1.77 12.23 14.76
CA ARG A 162 -0.68 11.80 15.64
C ARG A 162 -0.08 13.01 16.36
N GLN A 163 0.03 14.16 15.69
CA GLN A 163 0.49 15.41 16.30
C GLN A 163 -0.55 16.03 17.25
N VAL A 164 -1.82 16.04 16.84
CA VAL A 164 -2.91 16.58 17.68
C VAL A 164 -3.04 15.79 18.98
N ALA A 165 -2.92 14.45 18.94
CA ALA A 165 -2.96 13.61 20.14
C ALA A 165 -1.80 13.86 21.10
N LEU A 166 -0.58 14.09 20.57
CA LEU A 166 0.60 14.43 21.38
C LEU A 166 0.44 15.80 22.07
N GLN A 167 -0.07 16.81 21.37
CA GLN A 167 -0.32 18.13 21.95
C GLN A 167 -1.37 18.08 23.07
N ALA A 168 -2.46 17.32 22.87
CA ALA A 168 -3.49 17.13 23.89
C ALA A 168 -2.97 16.37 25.13
N SER A 169 -2.09 15.39 24.93
CA SER A 169 -1.48 14.61 26.01
C SER A 169 -0.51 15.47 26.83
N ASN A 170 0.29 16.32 26.19
CA ASN A 170 1.23 17.21 26.86
C ASN A 170 0.53 18.34 27.65
N GLN A 171 -0.61 18.84 27.17
CA GLN A 171 -1.41 19.82 27.93
C GLN A 171 -2.04 19.23 29.20
N ARG A 172 -2.36 17.92 29.21
CA ARG A 172 -2.87 17.24 30.40
C ARG A 172 -1.82 16.96 31.47
N LEU A 173 -0.53 16.96 31.13
CA LEU A 173 0.57 16.79 32.08
C LEU A 173 1.02 18.11 32.74
N LEU A 174 0.53 19.25 32.24
CA LEU A 174 0.86 20.59 32.73
C LEU A 174 -0.26 21.20 33.60
N LEU A 175 -1.32 20.44 33.89
CA LEU A 175 -2.44 20.77 34.78
C LEU A 175 -2.46 19.78 35.94
#